data_AF-A0A753DMR0-F1
#
_entry.id   AF-A0A753DMR0-F1
#
_cell.length_a   1.000
_cell.length_b   1.000
_cell.length_c   1.000
_cell.angle_alpha   90.00
_cell.angle_beta   90.00
_cell.angle_gamma   90.00
#
_symmetry.space_group_name_H-M   'P 1'
#
loop_
_entity.id
_entity.type
_entity.pdbx_description
1 polymer ?
#
loop_
_entity_poly.entity_id
_entity_poly.type
_entity_poly.pdbx_seq_one_letter_code
_entity_poly.pdbx_strand_id
1 'polypeptide(L)'
;MGSVNFITHADVLQLIAKRTAEDCIIFLSGPTSRKTPLSLLRMKDVIAVNGSVQYLLNNNVKPFLYLLTDVRFLHRRREDFYNFSRNSQFTIVNLDVYEQASVDDQKYIEENCLIIRSFYRREKGGFLKKIKFNILKRVHK
;
A
#
# COMPACT_ATOMS: atom_id res chain seq x y z
N MET A 1 -5.29 25.34 0.40
CA MET A 1 -4.86 23.96 0.69
C MET A 1 -4.58 23.88 2.18
N GLY A 2 -5.38 23.12 2.93
CA GLY A 2 -5.14 22.88 4.36
C GLY A 2 -3.84 22.10 4.55
N SER A 3 -3.24 22.21 5.75
CA SER A 3 -2.06 21.44 6.08
C SER A 3 -2.41 19.95 6.19
N VAL A 4 -1.83 19.11 5.31
CA VAL A 4 -1.96 17.66 5.41
C VAL A 4 -1.32 17.16 6.71
N ASN A 5 -2.08 16.40 7.51
CA ASN A 5 -1.57 15.77 8.73
C ASN A 5 -0.83 14.49 8.37
N PHE A 6 0.49 14.55 8.38
CA PHE A 6 1.35 13.40 8.11
C PHE A 6 1.53 12.53 9.35
N ILE A 7 1.79 11.25 9.11
CA ILE A 7 2.22 10.31 10.14
C ILE A 7 3.41 10.89 10.94
N THR A 8 3.31 10.84 12.26
CA THR A 8 4.30 11.32 13.21
C THR A 8 5.12 10.18 13.80
N HIS A 9 6.20 10.51 14.51
CA HIS A 9 6.95 9.51 15.28
C HIS A 9 6.09 8.82 16.34
N ALA A 10 5.17 9.56 16.98
CA ALA A 10 4.25 8.99 17.97
C ALA A 10 3.31 7.96 17.34
N ASP A 11 2.79 8.23 16.15
CA ASP A 11 1.96 7.26 15.40
C ASP A 11 2.75 6.00 15.08
N VAL A 12 4.01 6.14 14.64
CA VAL A 12 4.89 5.00 14.37
C VAL A 12 5.12 4.17 15.63
N LEU A 13 5.38 4.81 16.78
CA LEU A 13 5.52 4.10 18.06
C LEU A 13 4.23 3.37 18.44
N GLN A 14 3.05 3.95 18.19
CA GLN A 14 1.77 3.27 18.42
C GLN A 14 1.60 2.06 17.50
N LEU A 15 1.95 2.17 16.22
CA LEU A 15 1.92 1.03 15.28
C LEU A 15 2.82 -0.10 15.80
N ILE A 16 4.06 0.23 16.19
CA ILE A 16 5.02 -0.74 16.76
C ILE A 16 4.47 -1.37 18.03
N ALA A 17 3.86 -0.59 18.93
CA ALA A 17 3.30 -1.10 20.17
C ALA A 17 2.11 -2.06 19.97
N LYS A 18 1.41 -1.99 18.83
CA LYS A 18 0.27 -2.89 18.52
C LYS A 18 0.66 -4.12 17.70
N ARG A 19 1.93 -4.31 17.37
CA ARG A 19 2.41 -5.52 16.68
C ARG A 19 2.13 -6.76 17.53
N THR A 20 1.80 -7.87 16.88
CA THR A 20 1.54 -9.16 17.53
C THR A 20 2.65 -10.19 17.28
N ALA A 21 3.58 -9.88 16.37
CA ALA A 21 4.73 -10.72 16.05
C ALA A 21 6.06 -9.92 16.08
N GLU A 22 7.18 -10.62 16.27
CA GLU A 22 8.53 -10.02 16.23
C GLU A 22 8.95 -9.62 14.80
N ASP A 23 8.46 -10.36 13.82
CA ASP A 23 8.68 -10.18 12.39
C ASP A 23 7.34 -9.98 11.65
N CYS A 24 7.41 -9.47 10.43
CA CYS A 24 6.22 -9.21 9.61
C CYS A 24 6.39 -9.76 8.19
N ILE A 25 5.26 -9.96 7.52
CA ILE A 25 5.22 -10.39 6.12
C ILE A 25 4.75 -9.22 5.27
N ILE A 26 5.56 -8.80 4.30
CA ILE A 26 5.13 -7.88 3.25
C ILE A 26 4.50 -8.71 2.12
N PHE A 27 3.17 -8.60 1.98
CA PHE A 27 2.38 -9.41 1.06
C PHE A 27 2.01 -8.64 -0.20
N LEU A 28 2.57 -9.08 -1.34
CA LEU A 28 2.37 -8.46 -2.66
C LEU A 28 1.47 -9.32 -3.57
N SER A 29 1.08 -8.77 -4.72
CA SER A 29 0.08 -9.37 -5.63
C SER A 29 0.63 -10.38 -6.65
N GLY A 30 1.91 -10.76 -6.55
CA GLY A 30 2.51 -11.73 -7.48
C GLY A 30 1.86 -13.11 -7.37
N PRO A 31 1.75 -13.90 -8.47
CA PRO A 31 1.10 -15.22 -8.42
C PRO A 31 1.70 -16.18 -7.39
N THR A 32 3.01 -16.06 -7.13
CA THR A 32 3.73 -16.87 -6.14
C THR A 32 3.32 -16.57 -4.70
N SER A 33 2.80 -15.37 -4.38
CA SER A 33 2.36 -15.04 -3.02
C SER A 33 1.18 -15.88 -2.56
N ARG A 34 0.38 -16.39 -3.50
CA ARG A 34 -0.74 -17.32 -3.20
C ARG A 34 -0.25 -18.70 -2.74
N LYS A 35 1.03 -19.03 -2.93
CA LYS A 35 1.64 -20.27 -2.42
C LYS A 35 2.10 -20.14 -0.97
N THR A 36 2.08 -18.94 -0.40
CA THR A 36 2.44 -18.73 1.01
C THR A 36 1.42 -19.47 1.90
N PRO A 37 1.87 -20.31 2.85
CA PRO A 37 0.97 -21.04 3.73
C PRO A 37 0.03 -20.10 4.51
N LEU A 38 -1.27 -20.38 4.49
CA LEU A 38 -2.26 -19.58 5.22
C LEU A 38 -2.04 -19.60 6.73
N SER A 39 -1.53 -20.71 7.28
CA SER A 39 -1.15 -20.79 8.69
C SER A 39 -0.09 -19.75 9.05
N LEU A 40 0.92 -19.58 8.21
CA LEU A 40 1.96 -18.57 8.40
C LEU A 40 1.38 -17.14 8.31
N LEU A 41 0.51 -16.89 7.33
CA LEU A 41 -0.15 -15.58 7.18
C LEU A 41 -1.08 -15.23 8.36
N ARG A 42 -1.62 -16.22 9.08
CA ARG A 42 -2.47 -16.01 10.27
C ARG A 42 -1.68 -15.79 11.56
N MET A 43 -0.43 -16.23 11.61
CA MET A 43 0.42 -16.13 12.82
C MET A 43 1.33 -14.90 12.82
N LYS A 44 1.36 -14.12 11.73
CA LYS A 44 2.27 -12.99 11.54
C LYS A 44 1.50 -11.72 11.24
N ASP A 45 2.07 -10.58 11.60
CA ASP A 45 1.56 -9.29 11.16
C ASP A 45 1.81 -9.15 9.65
N VAL A 46 0.73 -9.05 8.87
CA VAL A 46 0.80 -8.94 7.41
C VAL A 46 0.63 -7.49 6.96
N ILE A 47 1.63 -6.97 6.25
CA ILE A 47 1.58 -5.69 5.56
C ILE A 47 1.20 -5.95 4.11
N ALA A 48 -0.03 -5.59 3.73
CA ALA A 48 -0.57 -5.82 2.39
C ALA A 48 -0.56 -4.52 1.57
N VAL A 49 -0.30 -4.62 0.27
CA VAL A 49 -0.08 -3.46 -0.61
C VAL A 49 -1.09 -3.46 -1.76
N ASN A 50 -1.81 -2.33 -1.93
CA ASN A 50 -2.84 -2.15 -2.95
C ASN A 50 -3.82 -3.34 -3.00
N GLY A 51 -4.00 -3.96 -4.17
CA GLY A 51 -4.93 -5.07 -4.38
C GLY A 51 -4.57 -6.41 -3.74
N SER A 52 -3.40 -6.56 -3.11
CA SER A 52 -3.03 -7.86 -2.51
C SER A 52 -3.88 -8.21 -1.28
N VAL A 53 -4.49 -7.20 -0.65
CA VAL A 53 -5.43 -7.33 0.48
C VAL A 53 -6.58 -8.29 0.16
N GLN A 54 -7.09 -8.26 -1.07
CA GLN A 54 -8.23 -9.10 -1.48
C GLN A 54 -7.99 -10.59 -1.17
N TYR A 55 -6.78 -11.08 -1.45
CA TYR A 55 -6.45 -12.49 -1.22
C TYR A 55 -6.48 -12.82 0.28
N LEU A 56 -5.99 -11.92 1.12
CA LEU A 56 -5.97 -12.10 2.57
C LEU A 56 -7.40 -12.15 3.12
N LEU A 57 -8.23 -11.17 2.75
CA LEU A 57 -9.62 -11.10 3.21
C LEU A 57 -10.44 -12.31 2.74
N ASN A 58 -10.26 -12.75 1.49
CA ASN A 58 -10.93 -13.95 0.96
C ASN A 58 -10.55 -15.25 1.70
N ASN A 59 -9.43 -15.26 2.43
CA ASN A 59 -8.95 -16.39 3.23
C ASN A 59 -9.06 -16.14 4.74
N ASN A 60 -9.86 -15.14 5.13
CA ASN A 60 -10.09 -14.72 6.51
C ASN A 60 -8.79 -14.37 7.25
N VAL A 61 -7.87 -13.72 6.55
CA VAL A 61 -6.65 -13.13 7.12
C VAL A 61 -6.82 -11.63 7.15
N LYS A 62 -6.89 -11.05 8.35
CA LYS A 62 -6.93 -9.61 8.55
C LYS A 62 -5.54 -9.01 8.34
N PRO A 63 -5.31 -8.08 7.41
CA PRO A 63 -4.05 -7.38 7.32
C PRO A 63 -3.80 -6.55 8.58
N PHE A 64 -2.58 -6.64 9.12
CA PHE A 64 -2.14 -5.73 10.16
C PHE A 64 -2.07 -4.29 9.61
N LEU A 65 -1.49 -4.14 8.42
CA LEU A 65 -1.37 -2.85 7.75
C LEU A 65 -1.72 -2.98 6.29
N TYR A 66 -2.63 -2.12 5.82
CA TYR A 66 -2.89 -1.92 4.41
C TYR A 66 -2.18 -0.65 3.92
N LEU A 67 -1.35 -0.79 2.90
CA LEU A 67 -0.62 0.30 2.28
C LEU A 67 -1.14 0.55 0.85
N LEU A 68 -1.80 1.70 0.65
CA LEU A 68 -2.23 2.17 -0.67
C LEU A 68 -1.21 3.15 -1.25
N THR A 69 -0.65 2.80 -2.40
CA THR A 69 0.40 3.60 -3.09
C THR A 69 0.14 3.87 -4.57
N ASP A 70 -0.79 3.14 -5.21
CA ASP A 70 -1.12 3.34 -6.62
C ASP A 70 -2.39 4.18 -6.78
N VAL A 71 -2.23 5.41 -7.25
CA VAL A 71 -3.32 6.35 -7.56
C VAL A 71 -4.37 5.71 -8.47
N ARG A 72 -3.94 4.92 -9.46
CA ARG A 72 -4.84 4.26 -10.41
C ARG A 72 -5.69 3.19 -9.72
N PHE A 73 -5.20 2.63 -8.61
CA PHE A 73 -5.97 1.68 -7.83
C PHE A 73 -7.17 2.39 -7.19
N LEU A 74 -6.96 3.54 -6.53
CA LEU A 74 -8.04 4.31 -5.93
C LEU A 74 -9.10 4.69 -6.97
N HIS A 75 -8.70 5.22 -8.13
CA HIS A 75 -9.64 5.61 -9.17
C HIS A 75 -10.46 4.46 -9.77
N ARG A 76 -9.84 3.28 -9.94
CA ARG A 76 -10.49 2.15 -10.63
C ARG A 76 -11.19 1.19 -9.67
N ARG A 77 -10.79 1.18 -8.41
CA ARG A 77 -11.18 0.20 -7.39
C ARG A 77 -11.45 0.89 -6.05
N ARG A 78 -12.18 2.01 -6.10
CA ARG A 78 -12.54 2.84 -4.94
C ARG A 78 -13.26 2.06 -3.84
N GLU A 79 -14.28 1.28 -4.22
CA GLU A 79 -15.03 0.48 -3.25
C GLU A 79 -14.15 -0.59 -2.58
N ASP A 80 -13.21 -1.16 -3.33
CA ASP A 80 -12.23 -2.08 -2.76
C ASP A 80 -11.30 -1.37 -1.79
N PHE A 81 -10.86 -0.14 -2.08
CA PHE A 81 -10.10 0.66 -1.12
C PHE A 81 -10.86 0.83 0.20
N TYR A 82 -12.12 1.22 0.16
CA TYR A 82 -12.93 1.38 1.39
C TYR A 82 -13.14 0.06 2.12
N ASN A 83 -13.38 -1.03 1.39
CA ASN A 83 -13.51 -2.35 1.99
C ASN A 83 -12.19 -2.79 2.66
N PHE A 84 -11.07 -2.62 1.96
CA PHE A 84 -9.75 -3.01 2.46
C PHE A 84 -9.33 -2.17 3.66
N SER A 85 -9.60 -0.86 3.64
CA SER A 85 -9.30 0.03 4.75
C SER A 85 -10.08 -0.36 6.01
N ARG A 86 -11.41 -0.54 5.89
CA ARG A 86 -12.27 -0.96 7.02
C ARG A 86 -11.92 -2.32 7.61
N ASN A 87 -11.39 -3.22 6.79
CA ASN A 87 -11.03 -4.58 7.19
C ASN A 87 -9.54 -4.77 7.48
N SER A 88 -8.74 -3.70 7.51
CA SER A 88 -7.35 -3.74 7.98
C SER A 88 -7.26 -3.15 9.37
N GLN A 89 -6.24 -3.52 10.15
CA GLN A 89 -6.06 -2.90 11.47
C GLN A 89 -5.57 -1.45 11.37
N PHE A 90 -4.69 -1.19 10.39
CA PHE A 90 -4.23 0.15 10.05
C PHE A 90 -4.23 0.33 8.53
N THR A 91 -4.45 1.56 8.08
CA THR A 91 -4.33 1.93 6.67
C THR A 91 -3.37 3.11 6.54
N ILE A 92 -2.37 2.96 5.68
CA ILE A 92 -1.45 4.03 5.30
C ILE A 92 -1.63 4.35 3.83
N VAL A 93 -1.73 5.63 3.52
CA VAL A 93 -1.85 6.15 2.15
C VAL A 93 -0.66 7.07 1.88
N ASN A 94 -0.03 6.95 0.72
CA ASN A 94 1.02 7.91 0.35
C ASN A 94 0.44 9.23 -0.15
N LEU A 95 1.22 10.31 -0.01
CA LEU A 95 0.79 11.66 -0.39
C LEU A 95 0.27 11.75 -1.84
N ASP A 96 0.90 11.09 -2.81
CA ASP A 96 0.47 11.20 -4.21
C ASP A 96 -0.94 10.63 -4.44
N VAL A 97 -1.36 9.61 -3.68
CA VAL A 97 -2.73 9.09 -3.73
C VAL A 97 -3.71 10.07 -3.11
N TYR A 98 -3.38 10.64 -1.95
CA TYR A 98 -4.21 11.64 -1.28
C TYR A 98 -4.40 12.90 -2.14
N GLU A 99 -3.32 13.45 -2.72
CA GLU A 99 -3.39 14.68 -3.53
C GLU A 99 -4.23 14.51 -4.80
N GLN A 100 -4.32 13.29 -5.35
CA GLN A 100 -5.08 12.98 -6.57
C GLN A 100 -6.46 12.37 -6.27
N ALA A 101 -6.80 12.17 -5.00
CA ALA A 101 -8.09 11.63 -4.59
C ALA A 101 -9.22 12.67 -4.79
N SER A 102 -10.46 12.20 -4.90
CA SER A 102 -11.63 13.08 -4.86
C SER A 102 -11.77 13.73 -3.49
N VAL A 103 -12.57 14.80 -3.36
CA VAL A 103 -12.81 15.46 -2.06
C VAL A 103 -13.37 14.49 -1.02
N ASP A 104 -14.31 13.63 -1.43
CA ASP A 104 -14.90 12.61 -0.55
C ASP A 104 -13.84 11.58 -0.10
N ASP A 105 -12.98 11.16 -1.02
CA ASP A 105 -11.89 10.22 -0.71
C ASP A 105 -10.84 10.87 0.20
N GLN A 106 -10.50 12.15 0.01
CA GLN A 106 -9.59 12.88 0.88
C GLN A 106 -10.13 12.95 2.30
N LYS A 107 -11.41 13.31 2.46
CA LYS A 107 -12.08 13.32 3.76
C LYS A 107 -12.05 11.94 4.43
N TYR A 108 -12.36 10.89 3.68
CA TYR A 108 -12.27 9.53 4.21
C TYR A 108 -10.84 9.17 4.66
N ILE A 109 -9.82 9.51 3.85
CA ILE A 109 -8.42 9.25 4.17
C ILE A 109 -7.99 9.99 5.44
N GLU A 110 -8.38 11.26 5.60
CA GLU A 110 -8.07 12.07 6.79
C GLU A 110 -8.71 11.51 8.07
N GLU A 111 -9.93 10.99 7.96
CA GLU A 111 -10.68 10.46 9.11
C GLU A 111 -10.24 9.03 9.51
N ASN A 112 -9.73 8.23 8.56
CA ASN A 112 -9.57 6.78 8.74
C ASN A 112 -8.16 6.24 8.46
N CYS A 113 -7.24 7.04 7.95
CA CYS A 113 -5.93 6.57 7.49
C CYS A 113 -4.79 7.46 7.99
N LEU A 114 -3.58 6.91 7.96
CA LEU A 114 -2.35 7.69 8.15
C LEU A 114 -1.78 8.09 6.79
N ILE A 115 -1.29 9.32 6.67
CA ILE A 115 -0.71 9.81 5.42
C ILE A 115 0.81 9.84 5.55
N ILE A 116 1.50 9.13 4.66
CA ILE A 116 2.97 9.14 4.61
C ILE A 116 3.47 10.02 3.47
N ARG A 117 4.52 10.80 3.73
CA ARG A 117 5.19 11.58 2.68
C ARG A 117 5.77 10.62 1.63
N SER A 118 5.67 10.97 0.36
CA SER A 118 6.37 10.25 -0.69
C SER A 118 7.88 10.45 -0.52
N PHE A 119 8.59 9.41 -0.04
CA PHE A 119 10.06 9.44 0.11
C PHE A 119 10.78 9.50 -1.24
N TYR A 120 10.10 9.13 -2.34
CA TYR A 120 10.70 9.10 -3.67
C TYR A 120 9.64 9.21 -4.78
N ARG A 121 9.55 10.35 -5.47
CA ARG A 121 8.85 10.46 -6.77
C ARG A 121 9.71 9.81 -7.84
N ARG A 122 9.76 8.47 -7.88
CA ARG A 122 10.43 7.77 -8.98
C ARG A 122 9.70 8.10 -10.26
N GLU A 123 10.41 8.61 -11.26
CA GLU A 123 9.96 8.50 -12.65
C GLU A 123 9.78 7.00 -12.96
N LYS A 124 8.53 6.52 -12.88
CA LYS A 124 8.15 5.19 -13.38
C LYS A 124 8.59 5.13 -14.84
N GLY A 125 9.36 4.10 -15.21
CA GLY A 125 10.01 4.01 -16.51
C GLY A 125 9.07 4.29 -17.68
N GLY A 126 9.11 5.52 -18.17
CA GLY A 126 8.31 5.99 -19.30
C GLY A 126 8.78 5.36 -20.60
N PHE A 127 8.01 5.59 -21.66
CA PHE A 127 8.31 5.13 -23.02
C PHE A 127 9.75 5.49 -23.44
N LEU A 128 10.22 6.70 -23.10
CA LEU A 128 11.58 7.17 -23.32
C LEU A 128 12.65 6.31 -22.62
N LYS A 129 12.40 5.89 -21.38
CA LYS A 129 13.31 5.03 -20.63
C LYS A 129 13.37 3.63 -21.23
N LYS A 130 12.25 3.10 -21.71
CA LYS A 130 12.18 1.82 -22.44
C LYS A 130 12.97 1.87 -23.75
N ILE A 131 12.85 2.96 -24.52
CA ILE A 131 13.67 3.18 -25.72
C ILE A 131 15.15 3.22 -25.37
N LYS A 132 15.54 4.00 -24.34
CA LYS A 132 16.93 4.09 -23.87
C LYS A 132 17.51 2.73 -23.48
N PHE A 133 16.76 1.91 -22.74
CA PHE A 133 17.18 0.56 -22.38
C PHE A 133 17.31 -0.38 -23.59
N ASN A 134 16.41 -0.27 -24.58
CA ASN A 134 16.51 -1.07 -25.82
C ASN A 134 17.73 -0.69 -26.66
N ILE A 135 18.10 0.59 -26.70
CA ILE A 135 19.32 1.06 -27.39
C ILE A 135 20.56 0.52 -26.67
N LEU A 136 20.64 0.68 -25.34
CA LEU A 136 21.77 0.19 -24.54
C LEU A 136 21.96 -1.33 -24.67
N LYS A 137 20.86 -2.10 -24.72
CA LYS A 137 20.90 -3.56 -24.94
C LYS A 137 21.49 -3.97 -26.30
N ARG A 138 21.44 -3.10 -27.32
CA ARG A 138 22.06 -3.34 -28.64
C ARG A 138 23.54 -3.00 -28.68
N VAL A 139 24.00 -2.09 -27.81
CA VAL A 139 25.40 -1.65 -27.74
C VAL A 139 26.25 -2.61 -26.90
N HIS A 140 25.66 -3.29 -25.92
CA HIS A 140 26.35 -4.24 -25.03
C HIS A 140 26.08 -5.69 -25.44
N LYS A 141 25.94 -5.94 -26.74
CA LYS A 141 25.77 -7.27 -27.32
C LYS A 141 26.99 -7.63 -28.15
#